data_AF-A0A8H3LJ99-F1
#
_entry.id   AF-A0A8H3LJ99-F1
#
_cell.length_a   1.000
_cell.length_b   1.000
_cell.length_c   1.000
_cell.angle_alpha   90.00
_cell.angle_beta   90.00
_cell.angle_gamma   90.00
#
_symmetry.space_group_name_H-M   'P 1'
#
loop_
_entity.id
_entity.type
_entity.pdbx_description
1 polymer ?
#
loop_
_entity_poly.entity_id
_entity_poly.type
_entity_poly.pdbx_seq_one_letter_code
_entity_poly.pdbx_strand_id
1 'polypeptide(L)'
;MADSRSFKEKYYRLREKYEALNKQRDDLKQSLEITKHKARKLKEENNHLLDLMMDMNPSLVDDVSSNSSEDMILSDASSDEDDASIAVMSRYEPPKTTREYRRKVSPPSSRKSHTSPQAPSSNKPGKRKADDGGADEIPQKRRRKPPGVKKKRDDRTDAKRIEPLPMNPDGTLKLPVTIGKGTNEVTIYRIGEIVWDREAYHTNRYIFPVGFMSKKQYLSAVDVTRRTTYTSEILDGGDTPIFQVTAEDQPGRKFVASSSSGVWKKILDEINVQGVPSKTHASGPEMLGLSHLGITKYIQELPGAEKCTKYVMQRWIDDDQPMQIQPPIKHEPTEEDDEDDNSKNI
;
A
#
# COMPACT_ATOMS: atom_id res chain seq x y z
N MET A 1 25.48 30.48 -40.81
CA MET A 1 26.06 29.68 -39.71
C MET A 1 25.23 29.93 -38.47
N ALA A 2 24.85 28.91 -37.70
CA ALA A 2 23.97 29.07 -36.54
C ALA A 2 24.74 29.54 -35.29
N ASP A 3 24.07 30.29 -34.41
CA ASP A 3 24.74 31.12 -33.42
C ASP A 3 25.20 30.35 -32.17
N SER A 4 26.42 29.83 -32.24
CA SER A 4 27.11 29.13 -31.13
C SER A 4 27.15 29.96 -29.83
N ARG A 5 27.19 31.29 -29.94
CA ARG A 5 27.16 32.21 -28.78
C ARG A 5 25.84 32.09 -28.01
N SER A 6 24.71 32.02 -28.71
CA SER A 6 23.38 31.88 -28.09
C SER A 6 23.24 30.58 -27.29
N PHE A 7 23.82 29.48 -27.79
CA PHE A 7 23.74 28.19 -27.10
C PHE A 7 24.60 28.16 -25.82
N LYS A 8 25.81 28.74 -25.89
CA LYS A 8 26.70 28.91 -24.73
C LYS A 8 26.03 29.73 -23.62
N GLU A 9 25.38 30.84 -23.97
CA GLU A 9 24.70 31.69 -22.98
C GLU A 9 23.50 31.00 -22.33
N LYS A 10 22.68 30.29 -23.12
CA LYS A 10 21.57 29.45 -22.61
C LYS A 10 22.06 28.39 -21.63
N TYR A 11 23.22 27.77 -21.90
CA TYR A 11 23.84 26.80 -20.99
C TYR A 11 24.23 27.43 -19.64
N TYR A 12 24.85 28.62 -19.63
CA TYR A 12 25.19 29.29 -18.36
C TYR A 12 23.96 29.67 -17.55
N ARG A 13 22.93 30.28 -18.17
CA ARG A 13 21.68 30.63 -17.48
C ARG A 13 20.94 29.38 -16.94
N LEU A 14 21.01 28.25 -17.64
CA LEU A 14 20.44 26.98 -17.18
C LEU A 14 21.24 26.39 -16.01
N ARG A 15 22.58 26.46 -16.06
CA ARG A 15 23.48 26.01 -14.98
C ARG A 15 23.28 26.84 -13.72
N GLU A 16 23.28 28.16 -13.83
CA GLU A 16 23.03 29.10 -12.72
C GLU A 16 21.67 28.82 -12.06
N LYS A 17 20.62 28.61 -12.86
CA LYS A 17 19.30 28.21 -12.36
C LYS A 17 19.31 26.84 -11.67
N TYR A 18 20.08 25.88 -12.17
CA TYR A 18 20.24 24.56 -11.54
C TYR A 18 20.98 24.66 -10.19
N GLU A 19 22.07 25.41 -10.12
CA GLU A 19 22.85 25.62 -8.90
C GLU A 19 22.03 26.35 -7.82
N ALA A 20 21.24 27.36 -8.20
CA ALA A 20 20.31 28.04 -7.29
C ALA A 20 19.19 27.10 -6.77
N LEU A 21 18.61 26.27 -7.64
CA LEU A 21 17.54 25.33 -7.27
C LEU A 21 18.08 24.18 -6.40
N ASN A 22 19.30 23.72 -6.66
CA ASN A 22 19.98 22.75 -5.80
C ASN A 22 20.28 23.36 -4.42
N LYS A 23 20.76 24.60 -4.33
CA LYS A 23 20.93 25.28 -3.04
C LYS A 23 19.61 25.39 -2.28
N GLN A 24 18.53 25.82 -2.94
CA GLN A 24 17.21 25.92 -2.33
C GLN A 24 16.71 24.56 -1.80
N ARG A 25 16.99 23.44 -2.50
CA ARG A 25 16.70 22.08 -2.03
C ARG A 25 17.43 21.78 -0.72
N ASP A 26 18.70 22.16 -0.61
CA ASP A 26 19.55 21.84 0.53
C ASP A 26 19.24 22.72 1.74
N ASP A 27 18.96 24.01 1.53
CA ASP A 27 18.40 24.93 2.54
C ASP A 27 17.06 24.37 3.11
N LEU A 28 16.18 23.85 2.23
CA LEU A 28 14.91 23.22 2.63
C LEU A 28 15.09 21.92 3.40
N LYS A 29 16.06 21.07 3.02
CA LYS A 29 16.41 19.85 3.78
C LYS A 29 16.85 20.20 5.21
N GLN A 30 17.73 21.19 5.36
CA GLN A 30 18.21 21.61 6.68
C GLN A 30 17.07 22.15 7.55
N SER A 31 16.19 22.99 6.99
CA SER A 31 15.01 23.51 7.68
C SER A 31 14.05 22.39 8.13
N LEU A 32 13.86 21.36 7.29
CA LEU A 32 13.02 20.20 7.59
C LEU A 32 13.58 19.36 8.76
N GLU A 33 14.88 19.10 8.82
CA GLU A 33 15.48 18.34 9.93
C GLU A 33 15.49 19.13 11.25
N ILE A 34 15.74 20.45 11.21
CA ILE A 34 15.59 21.32 12.39
C ILE A 34 14.14 21.26 12.92
N THR A 35 13.16 21.26 12.01
CA THR A 35 11.73 21.17 12.36
C THR A 35 11.37 19.80 12.95
N LYS A 36 11.85 18.70 12.35
CA LYS A 36 11.71 17.33 12.90
C LYS A 36 12.32 17.20 14.30
N HIS A 37 13.51 17.76 14.52
CA HIS A 37 14.17 17.70 15.83
C HIS A 37 13.38 18.48 16.90
N LYS A 38 12.90 19.69 16.57
CA LYS A 38 12.04 20.46 17.47
C LYS A 38 10.72 19.73 17.78
N ALA A 39 10.11 19.07 16.79
CA ALA A 39 8.89 18.30 16.98
C ALA A 39 9.09 17.07 17.89
N ARG A 40 10.23 16.38 17.78
CA ARG A 40 10.61 15.29 18.71
C ARG A 40 10.73 15.80 20.15
N LYS A 41 11.51 16.87 20.36
CA LYS A 41 11.71 17.46 21.70
C LYS A 41 10.39 17.91 22.36
N LEU A 42 9.51 18.57 21.61
CA LEU A 42 8.19 18.98 22.11
C LEU A 42 7.30 17.78 22.46
N LYS A 43 7.43 16.64 21.76
CA LYS A 43 6.72 15.41 22.11
C LYS A 43 7.27 14.77 23.39
N GLU A 44 8.59 14.77 23.57
CA GLU A 44 9.25 14.30 24.78
C GLU A 44 8.86 15.16 26.00
N GLU A 45 8.85 16.50 25.85
CA GLU A 45 8.41 17.44 26.89
C GLU A 45 6.92 17.27 27.24
N ASN A 46 6.04 17.07 26.26
CA ASN A 46 4.61 16.85 26.49
C ASN A 46 4.34 15.49 27.16
N ASN A 47 5.04 14.43 26.74
CA ASN A 47 4.93 13.10 27.36
C ASN A 47 5.37 13.15 28.84
N HIS A 48 6.46 13.86 29.17
CA HIS A 48 6.90 14.01 30.55
C HIS A 48 5.93 14.83 31.41
N LEU A 49 5.27 15.84 30.84
CA LEU A 49 4.22 16.59 31.54
C LEU A 49 2.98 15.73 31.82
N LEU A 50 2.59 14.84 30.90
CA LEU A 50 1.51 13.87 31.12
C LEU A 50 1.84 12.89 32.25
N ASP A 51 3.07 12.37 32.27
CA ASP A 51 3.61 11.49 33.34
C ASP A 51 3.48 12.16 34.71
N LEU A 52 3.98 13.41 34.83
CA LEU A 52 3.89 14.22 36.05
C LEU A 52 2.43 14.55 36.45
N MET A 53 1.52 14.70 35.49
CA MET A 53 0.10 14.91 35.76
C MET A 53 -0.61 13.64 36.26
N MET A 54 -0.19 12.45 35.80
CA MET A 54 -0.69 11.17 36.30
C MET A 54 -0.25 10.94 37.75
N ASP A 55 1.03 11.19 38.06
CA ASP A 55 1.57 11.10 39.42
C ASP A 55 0.89 12.06 40.42
N MET A 56 0.57 13.29 39.98
CA MET A 56 -0.02 14.31 40.87
C MET A 56 -1.54 14.19 41.07
N ASN A 57 -2.27 13.44 40.23
CA ASN A 57 -3.74 13.33 40.36
C ASN A 57 -4.29 11.93 40.00
N PRO A 58 -4.01 10.91 40.83
CA PRO A 58 -4.42 9.52 40.58
C PRO A 58 -5.95 9.28 40.60
N SER A 59 -6.76 10.28 40.96
CA SER A 59 -8.23 10.18 40.95
C SER A 59 -8.91 10.52 39.61
N LEU A 60 -8.16 10.85 38.55
CA LEU A 60 -8.70 11.14 37.22
C LEU A 60 -8.76 9.92 36.27
N VAL A 61 -8.38 8.73 36.73
CA VAL A 61 -8.15 7.57 35.86
C VAL A 61 -9.41 6.92 35.26
N ASP A 62 -10.59 7.16 35.83
CA ASP A 62 -11.82 6.44 35.46
C ASP A 62 -12.70 7.12 34.38
N ASP A 63 -12.52 8.43 34.10
CA ASP A 63 -13.53 9.21 33.33
C ASP A 63 -13.00 9.95 32.07
N VAL A 64 -11.80 9.58 31.59
CA VAL A 64 -11.19 10.18 30.37
C VAL A 64 -11.25 9.29 29.12
N SER A 65 -11.95 8.15 29.17
CA SER A 65 -12.12 7.25 28.01
C SER A 65 -13.01 7.82 26.88
N SER A 66 -13.57 9.02 27.06
CA SER A 66 -14.62 9.58 26.19
C SER A 66 -14.27 10.90 25.48
N ASN A 67 -13.00 11.36 25.50
CA ASN A 67 -12.54 12.31 24.48
C ASN A 67 -11.00 12.37 24.31
N SER A 68 -10.46 11.67 23.30
CA SER A 68 -9.09 11.88 22.81
C SER A 68 -8.99 11.64 21.29
N SER A 69 -9.68 12.49 20.53
CA SER A 69 -9.30 12.78 19.15
C SER A 69 -8.02 13.64 19.11
N GLU A 70 -7.35 13.71 17.95
CA GLU A 70 -6.11 14.48 17.69
C GLU A 70 -4.75 13.80 17.99
N ASP A 71 -4.69 12.46 18.03
CA ASP A 71 -3.40 11.74 17.90
C ASP A 71 -2.83 11.89 16.46
N MET A 72 -2.22 13.05 16.20
CA MET A 72 -1.64 13.40 14.90
C MET A 72 -0.28 12.71 14.73
N ILE A 73 -0.32 11.42 14.38
CA ILE A 73 0.85 10.60 14.06
C ILE A 73 1.58 11.22 12.85
N LEU A 74 2.56 12.07 13.15
CA LEU A 74 3.48 12.65 12.19
C LEU A 74 4.47 11.54 11.81
N SER A 75 4.10 10.79 10.76
CA SER A 75 4.78 9.57 10.33
C SER A 75 6.28 9.79 10.13
N ASP A 76 7.08 8.99 10.81
CA ASP A 76 8.54 9.09 10.71
C ASP A 76 9.02 8.83 9.28
N ALA A 77 9.59 9.88 8.70
CA ALA A 77 10.25 9.85 7.41
C ALA A 77 11.77 9.85 7.63
N SER A 78 12.26 8.83 8.33
CA SER A 78 13.63 8.36 8.15
C SER A 78 13.76 7.86 6.71
N SER A 79 14.69 8.45 5.99
CA SER A 79 15.22 7.93 4.72
C SER A 79 16.73 8.10 4.77
N ASP A 80 17.28 7.53 5.83
CA ASP A 80 18.71 7.31 6.02
C ASP A 80 19.13 6.11 5.16
N GLU A 81 19.37 6.36 3.87
CA GLU A 81 20.30 5.61 3.00
C GLU A 81 20.65 6.48 1.79
N ASP A 82 21.92 6.91 1.67
CA ASP A 82 22.65 7.25 0.42
C ASP A 82 24.03 7.91 0.68
N ASP A 83 24.71 7.63 1.81
CA ASP A 83 26.12 8.05 2.01
C ASP A 83 27.10 6.96 1.55
N ALA A 84 27.19 6.78 0.23
CA ALA A 84 28.02 5.74 -0.40
C ALA A 84 28.72 6.20 -1.70
N SER A 85 28.92 7.51 -1.92
CA SER A 85 29.54 8.01 -3.16
C SER A 85 30.40 9.28 -3.10
N ILE A 86 30.98 9.64 -1.94
CA ILE A 86 31.94 10.76 -1.83
C ILE A 86 33.37 10.27 -1.52
N ALA A 87 33.95 9.49 -2.44
CA ALA A 87 35.27 8.86 -2.24
C ALA A 87 36.25 8.91 -3.43
N VAL A 88 35.94 9.62 -4.54
CA VAL A 88 36.93 9.94 -5.59
C VAL A 88 36.67 11.33 -6.17
N MET A 89 37.30 12.37 -5.63
CA MET A 89 37.58 13.67 -6.30
C MET A 89 38.53 14.53 -5.43
N SER A 90 39.80 14.16 -5.37
CA SER A 90 40.88 15.05 -4.92
C SER A 90 42.19 14.68 -5.61
N ARG A 91 43.03 15.69 -5.86
CA ARG A 91 44.26 15.69 -6.69
C ARG A 91 44.03 15.49 -8.21
N TYR A 92 43.88 16.61 -8.91
CA TYR A 92 44.55 16.79 -10.21
C TYR A 92 44.94 18.26 -10.41
N GLU A 93 46.24 18.54 -10.59
CA GLU A 93 46.77 19.87 -10.92
C GLU A 93 46.85 20.07 -12.45
N PRO A 94 46.78 21.32 -12.96
CA PRO A 94 46.89 21.60 -14.38
C PRO A 94 48.38 21.66 -14.83
N PRO A 95 48.85 20.77 -15.72
CA PRO A 95 50.21 20.88 -16.27
C PRO A 95 50.31 22.05 -17.28
N LYS A 96 51.47 22.70 -17.30
CA LYS A 96 51.77 23.86 -18.16
C LYS A 96 52.13 23.42 -19.58
N THR A 97 51.91 24.31 -20.55
CA THR A 97 52.22 24.10 -21.97
C THR A 97 53.70 24.33 -22.30
N THR A 98 54.35 23.30 -22.86
CA THR A 98 55.52 23.46 -23.75
C THR A 98 55.37 22.53 -24.95
N ARG A 99 55.96 22.89 -26.10
CA ARG A 99 55.88 22.14 -27.35
C ARG A 99 57.22 21.49 -27.66
N GLU A 100 57.23 20.31 -28.26
CA GLU A 100 58.30 19.94 -29.21
C GLU A 100 57.89 18.88 -30.23
N TYR A 101 58.81 18.52 -31.13
CA TYR A 101 58.50 18.12 -32.51
C TYR A 101 59.41 16.98 -33.00
N ARG A 102 58.87 15.80 -33.35
CA ARG A 102 59.53 14.88 -34.31
C ARG A 102 58.58 13.84 -34.94
N ARG A 103 59.13 13.00 -35.84
CA ARG A 103 58.42 12.38 -36.99
C ARG A 103 58.78 10.90 -37.20
N LYS A 104 57.82 10.12 -37.76
CA LYS A 104 57.97 8.78 -38.41
C LYS A 104 58.31 7.63 -37.42
N VAL A 105 58.15 6.33 -37.72
CA VAL A 105 57.96 5.59 -39.01
C VAL A 105 56.88 4.48 -38.86
N SER A 106 56.46 3.84 -39.97
CA SER A 106 55.53 2.68 -40.07
C SER A 106 56.22 1.50 -40.82
N PRO A 107 55.57 0.38 -41.22
CA PRO A 107 54.40 -0.38 -40.70
C PRO A 107 54.85 -1.83 -40.28
N PRO A 108 54.49 -2.99 -40.89
CA PRO A 108 53.18 -3.62 -41.24
C PRO A 108 52.97 -5.10 -40.75
N SER A 109 51.70 -5.58 -40.77
CA SER A 109 51.28 -7.02 -40.88
C SER A 109 51.60 -8.01 -39.73
N SER A 110 50.87 -9.11 -39.50
CA SER A 110 49.56 -9.66 -39.97
C SER A 110 49.02 -10.62 -38.86
N ARG A 111 47.79 -11.20 -38.82
CA ARG A 111 46.98 -11.89 -39.84
C ARG A 111 45.54 -12.16 -39.29
N LYS A 112 44.52 -12.08 -40.16
CA LYS A 112 43.39 -13.02 -40.42
C LYS A 112 42.64 -13.77 -39.28
N SER A 113 41.37 -14.19 -39.40
CA SER A 113 40.13 -13.84 -40.18
C SER A 113 39.03 -14.87 -39.77
N HIS A 114 37.73 -14.83 -40.07
CA HIS A 114 36.90 -14.08 -41.05
C HIS A 114 35.73 -13.34 -40.32
N THR A 115 34.42 -13.32 -40.64
CA THR A 115 33.50 -14.01 -41.58
C THR A 115 32.67 -12.99 -42.41
N SER A 116 31.58 -13.43 -43.09
CA SER A 116 30.65 -12.66 -43.95
C SER A 116 29.31 -13.47 -44.06
N PRO A 117 28.30 -13.22 -44.94
CA PRO A 117 28.10 -12.12 -45.92
C PRO A 117 26.67 -11.53 -46.11
N GLN A 118 26.63 -10.25 -46.55
CA GLN A 118 25.81 -9.63 -47.63
C GLN A 118 24.26 -9.70 -47.72
N ALA A 119 23.73 -8.72 -48.46
CA ALA A 119 22.34 -8.56 -48.93
C ALA A 119 22.32 -8.28 -50.46
N PRO A 120 21.14 -8.10 -51.09
CA PRO A 120 21.03 -7.04 -52.11
C PRO A 120 19.70 -6.25 -52.10
N SER A 121 19.55 -5.32 -53.05
CA SER A 121 18.44 -4.38 -53.27
C SER A 121 17.35 -4.96 -54.22
N SER A 122 16.36 -4.27 -54.82
CA SER A 122 15.95 -2.85 -54.98
C SER A 122 14.56 -2.79 -55.66
N ASN A 123 13.74 -1.75 -55.42
CA ASN A 123 13.01 -0.93 -56.44
C ASN A 123 11.84 -0.08 -55.91
N LYS A 124 11.47 0.96 -56.67
CA LYS A 124 10.14 1.63 -56.70
C LYS A 124 9.55 1.41 -58.11
N PRO A 125 8.22 1.34 -58.28
CA PRO A 125 7.42 2.55 -58.55
C PRO A 125 6.07 2.56 -57.81
N GLY A 126 5.15 3.47 -58.12
CA GLY A 126 3.79 3.48 -57.55
C GLY A 126 2.79 4.37 -58.28
N LYS A 127 1.48 4.14 -58.07
CA LYS A 127 0.39 5.03 -58.53
C LYS A 127 -1.00 4.71 -57.88
N ARG A 128 -1.51 5.68 -57.11
CA ARG A 128 -2.91 6.20 -57.02
C ARG A 128 -4.14 5.29 -56.71
N LYS A 129 -5.10 5.94 -56.01
CA LYS A 129 -6.52 5.59 -55.73
C LYS A 129 -6.75 4.52 -54.63
N ALA A 130 -7.89 4.49 -53.91
CA ALA A 130 -8.88 5.52 -53.49
C ALA A 130 -9.88 4.85 -52.51
N ASP A 131 -10.56 5.63 -51.65
CA ASP A 131 -11.57 5.21 -50.64
C ASP A 131 -11.08 4.17 -49.59
N ASP A 132 -11.72 3.94 -48.44
CA ASP A 132 -12.87 4.61 -47.79
C ASP A 132 -12.52 4.94 -46.31
N GLY A 133 -13.42 5.61 -45.58
CA GLY A 133 -13.18 6.14 -44.23
C GLY A 133 -13.20 5.14 -43.07
N GLY A 134 -12.51 5.52 -41.99
CA GLY A 134 -12.57 4.90 -40.66
C GLY A 134 -12.05 5.88 -39.62
N ALA A 135 -12.74 6.01 -38.49
CA ALA A 135 -12.39 7.00 -37.45
C ALA A 135 -11.55 6.35 -36.34
N ASP A 136 -10.30 6.80 -36.18
CA ASP A 136 -9.43 6.40 -35.07
C ASP A 136 -9.88 7.06 -33.75
N GLU A 137 -10.40 6.25 -32.80
CA GLU A 137 -10.63 6.73 -31.44
C GLU A 137 -9.33 6.92 -30.66
N ILE A 138 -9.24 8.05 -29.95
CA ILE A 138 -8.03 8.45 -29.21
C ILE A 138 -8.00 7.77 -27.83
N PRO A 139 -6.95 6.99 -27.47
CA PRO A 139 -6.90 6.30 -26.18
C PRO A 139 -6.92 7.25 -24.98
N GLN A 140 -8.01 7.20 -24.19
CA GLN A 140 -8.18 8.06 -23.02
C GLN A 140 -7.19 7.71 -21.90
N LYS A 141 -6.21 8.61 -21.66
CA LYS A 141 -5.26 8.46 -20.56
C LYS A 141 -5.95 8.66 -19.20
N ARG A 142 -5.85 7.64 -18.33
CA ARG A 142 -6.33 7.65 -16.94
C ARG A 142 -5.96 8.97 -16.23
N ARG A 143 -6.96 9.79 -15.89
CA ARG A 143 -6.77 11.09 -15.21
C ARG A 143 -6.07 10.89 -13.86
N ARG A 144 -4.82 11.34 -13.75
CA ARG A 144 -4.09 11.36 -12.47
C ARG A 144 -4.77 12.38 -11.55
N LYS A 145 -5.07 12.02 -10.30
CA LYS A 145 -5.65 12.96 -9.32
C LYS A 145 -4.69 14.14 -9.07
N PRO A 146 -5.21 15.37 -8.86
CA PRO A 146 -4.38 16.55 -8.65
C PRO A 146 -3.56 16.44 -7.35
N PRO A 147 -2.33 16.99 -7.30
CA PRO A 147 -1.53 17.03 -6.09
C PRO A 147 -2.18 17.97 -5.07
N GLY A 148 -2.34 17.51 -3.82
CA GLY A 148 -2.89 18.29 -2.70
C GLY A 148 -4.02 17.63 -1.92
N VAL A 149 -4.71 16.63 -2.50
CA VAL A 149 -5.75 15.88 -1.78
C VAL A 149 -5.11 14.98 -0.72
N LYS A 150 -5.18 15.38 0.56
CA LYS A 150 -4.88 14.50 1.70
C LYS A 150 -5.69 13.21 1.56
N LYS A 151 -5.06 12.05 1.75
CA LYS A 151 -5.75 10.75 1.67
C LYS A 151 -6.82 10.68 2.77
N LYS A 152 -8.10 10.85 2.41
CA LYS A 152 -9.26 10.64 3.31
C LYS A 152 -9.03 9.32 4.05
N ARG A 153 -9.24 9.29 5.38
CA ARG A 153 -9.24 8.02 6.14
C ARG A 153 -10.20 7.06 5.45
N ASP A 154 -9.82 5.78 5.35
CA ASP A 154 -10.62 4.72 4.71
C ASP A 154 -12.00 4.66 5.37
N ASP A 155 -12.96 5.26 4.68
CA ASP A 155 -14.35 5.32 5.11
C ASP A 155 -14.95 3.96 4.77
N ARG A 156 -15.21 3.15 5.80
CA ARG A 156 -15.67 1.76 5.59
C ARG A 156 -17.04 1.67 4.91
N THR A 157 -17.74 2.79 4.75
CA THR A 157 -18.99 2.89 4.01
C THR A 157 -18.79 3.15 2.51
N ASP A 158 -17.61 3.61 2.07
CA ASP A 158 -17.26 3.71 0.65
C ASP A 158 -17.24 2.29 0.04
N ALA A 159 -17.95 2.08 -1.08
CA ALA A 159 -18.11 0.77 -1.68
C ALA A 159 -16.82 0.27 -2.37
N LYS A 160 -16.45 -0.99 -2.14
CA LYS A 160 -15.15 -1.57 -2.55
C LYS A 160 -15.31 -2.65 -3.62
N ARG A 161 -14.53 -2.54 -4.69
CA ARG A 161 -14.35 -3.57 -5.73
C ARG A 161 -13.52 -4.72 -5.20
N ILE A 162 -13.84 -5.96 -5.59
CA ILE A 162 -13.22 -7.18 -5.05
C ILE A 162 -12.80 -8.11 -6.20
N GLU A 163 -11.68 -8.81 -6.06
CA GLU A 163 -11.39 -9.98 -6.91
C GLU A 163 -12.25 -11.16 -6.42
N PRO A 164 -13.20 -11.70 -7.24
CA PRO A 164 -14.12 -12.74 -6.79
C PRO A 164 -13.37 -14.03 -6.43
N LEU A 165 -13.74 -14.63 -5.29
CA LEU A 165 -13.16 -15.88 -4.84
C LEU A 165 -13.85 -17.08 -5.51
N PRO A 166 -13.14 -18.21 -5.72
CA PRO A 166 -13.75 -19.43 -6.24
C PRO A 166 -14.78 -19.97 -5.24
N MET A 167 -16.05 -19.99 -5.65
CA MET A 167 -17.16 -20.59 -4.91
C MET A 167 -17.53 -21.95 -5.51
N ASN A 168 -18.12 -22.81 -4.68
CA ASN A 168 -18.79 -24.04 -5.07
C ASN A 168 -20.24 -23.74 -5.52
N PRO A 169 -20.93 -24.67 -6.22
CA PRO A 169 -22.30 -24.45 -6.69
C PRO A 169 -23.37 -24.26 -5.59
N ASP A 170 -23.02 -24.57 -4.33
CA ASP A 170 -23.85 -24.37 -3.13
C ASP A 170 -23.62 -23.00 -2.44
N GLY A 171 -22.79 -22.14 -3.02
CA GLY A 171 -22.40 -20.85 -2.45
C GLY A 171 -21.29 -20.92 -1.39
N THR A 172 -20.78 -22.11 -1.06
CA THR A 172 -19.64 -22.24 -0.13
C THR A 172 -18.33 -21.83 -0.79
N LEU A 173 -17.39 -21.30 0.00
CA LEU A 173 -16.05 -20.96 -0.49
C LEU A 173 -15.29 -22.25 -0.84
N LYS A 174 -14.72 -22.34 -2.04
CA LYS A 174 -13.97 -23.51 -2.49
C LYS A 174 -12.61 -23.58 -1.81
N LEU A 175 -12.56 -24.30 -0.69
CA LEU A 175 -11.37 -24.47 0.14
C LEU A 175 -10.50 -25.67 -0.29
N PRO A 176 -9.17 -25.61 -0.13
CA PRO A 176 -8.40 -24.44 0.30
C PRO A 176 -8.31 -23.37 -0.80
N VAL A 177 -8.34 -22.09 -0.42
CA VAL A 177 -8.21 -20.96 -1.35
C VAL A 177 -6.97 -20.14 -1.02
N THR A 178 -6.13 -19.88 -2.03
CA THR A 178 -4.97 -18.99 -1.91
C THR A 178 -5.37 -17.56 -2.29
N ILE A 179 -5.02 -16.61 -1.43
CA ILE A 179 -5.34 -15.19 -1.53
C ILE A 179 -4.08 -14.34 -1.36
N GLY A 180 -4.12 -13.09 -1.83
CA GLY A 180 -2.93 -12.24 -1.87
C GLY A 180 -1.93 -12.71 -2.93
N LYS A 181 -0.79 -12.02 -3.05
CA LYS A 181 0.21 -12.21 -4.11
C LYS A 181 1.61 -11.98 -3.52
N GLY A 182 2.56 -12.88 -3.77
CA GLY A 182 3.96 -12.74 -3.33
C GLY A 182 4.14 -12.86 -1.80
N THR A 183 4.79 -11.88 -1.17
CA THR A 183 5.05 -11.90 0.30
C THR A 183 3.76 -11.83 1.15
N ASN A 184 2.65 -11.41 0.55
CA ASN A 184 1.34 -11.34 1.18
C ASN A 184 0.39 -12.49 0.77
N GLU A 185 0.93 -13.54 0.18
CA GLU A 185 0.18 -14.77 -0.11
C GLU A 185 -0.19 -15.52 1.19
N VAL A 186 -1.45 -15.93 1.31
CA VAL A 186 -2.00 -16.72 2.42
C VAL A 186 -2.96 -17.75 1.84
N THR A 187 -2.93 -18.99 2.31
CA THR A 187 -3.91 -20.02 1.91
C THR A 187 -4.88 -20.29 3.05
N ILE A 188 -6.17 -20.05 2.84
CA ILE A 188 -7.24 -20.35 3.79
C ILE A 188 -7.67 -21.80 3.60
N TYR A 189 -7.79 -22.56 4.69
CA TYR A 189 -8.19 -23.98 4.68
C TYR A 189 -9.53 -24.22 5.37
N ARG A 190 -9.89 -23.40 6.38
CA ARG A 190 -11.20 -23.38 7.03
C ARG A 190 -11.60 -21.94 7.28
N ILE A 191 -12.87 -21.60 7.11
CA ILE A 191 -13.40 -20.27 7.44
C ILE A 191 -13.91 -20.21 8.88
N GLY A 192 -14.51 -21.28 9.41
CA GLY A 192 -15.04 -21.30 10.78
C GLY A 192 -16.45 -20.69 10.90
N GLU A 193 -16.92 -20.58 12.14
CA GLU A 193 -18.28 -20.19 12.52
C GLU A 193 -18.28 -18.88 13.32
N ILE A 194 -19.31 -18.04 13.15
CA ILE A 194 -19.37 -16.72 13.80
C ILE A 194 -19.99 -16.82 15.19
N VAL A 195 -19.16 -16.53 16.20
CA VAL A 195 -19.55 -16.25 17.57
C VAL A 195 -19.96 -14.78 17.66
N TRP A 196 -21.26 -14.52 17.76
CA TRP A 196 -21.86 -13.17 17.80
C TRP A 196 -22.41 -12.80 19.19
N ASP A 197 -22.65 -13.80 20.03
CA ASP A 197 -23.04 -13.72 21.43
C ASP A 197 -21.98 -13.07 22.34
N ARG A 198 -20.71 -13.14 21.93
CA ARG A 198 -19.55 -12.65 22.71
C ARG A 198 -18.83 -11.52 21.99
N GLU A 199 -18.82 -10.34 22.60
CA GLU A 199 -18.35 -9.10 21.97
C GLU A 199 -16.87 -9.08 21.55
N ALA A 200 -16.02 -9.94 22.13
CA ALA A 200 -14.59 -9.98 21.80
C ALA A 200 -14.28 -10.70 20.47
N TYR A 201 -15.24 -11.45 19.93
CA TYR A 201 -15.09 -12.19 18.67
C TYR A 201 -15.29 -11.32 17.43
N HIS A 202 -15.58 -10.03 17.61
CA HIS A 202 -15.68 -9.08 16.51
C HIS A 202 -15.26 -7.66 16.91
N THR A 203 -14.88 -6.87 15.91
CA THR A 203 -14.39 -5.49 16.03
C THR A 203 -14.99 -4.64 14.92
N ASN A 204 -14.86 -3.32 14.99
CA ASN A 204 -15.27 -2.42 13.92
C ASN A 204 -14.59 -2.66 12.56
N ARG A 205 -13.54 -3.50 12.50
CA ARG A 205 -12.83 -3.85 11.26
C ARG A 205 -13.00 -5.30 10.80
N TYR A 206 -13.09 -6.25 11.74
CA TYR A 206 -13.00 -7.70 11.49
C TYR A 206 -13.92 -8.50 12.42
N ILE A 207 -14.49 -9.58 11.89
CA ILE A 207 -15.07 -10.69 12.67
C ILE A 207 -14.00 -11.80 12.76
N PHE A 208 -13.98 -12.56 13.86
CA PHE A 208 -13.02 -13.64 14.13
C PHE A 208 -13.76 -14.97 14.31
N PRO A 209 -14.03 -15.72 13.22
CA PRO A 209 -14.79 -16.96 13.31
C PRO A 209 -13.99 -18.07 14.02
N VAL A 210 -14.64 -18.83 14.89
CA VAL A 210 -14.05 -19.99 15.58
C VAL A 210 -13.86 -21.14 14.57
N GLY A 211 -12.69 -21.77 14.58
CA GLY A 211 -12.32 -22.80 13.62
C GLY A 211 -11.76 -22.26 12.29
N PHE A 212 -11.63 -20.93 12.13
CA PHE A 212 -10.87 -20.33 11.04
C PHE A 212 -9.43 -20.89 11.04
N MET A 213 -8.95 -21.33 9.88
CA MET A 213 -7.60 -21.87 9.73
C MET A 213 -6.98 -21.40 8.41
N SER A 214 -5.77 -20.82 8.49
CA SER A 214 -4.99 -20.40 7.33
C SER A 214 -3.51 -20.77 7.47
N LYS A 215 -2.79 -20.81 6.35
CA LYS A 215 -1.35 -21.03 6.28
C LYS A 215 -0.66 -19.90 5.53
N LYS A 216 0.48 -19.43 6.05
CA LYS A 216 1.35 -18.44 5.39
C LYS A 216 2.82 -18.89 5.46
N GLN A 217 3.55 -18.78 4.35
CA GLN A 217 5.00 -18.98 4.37
C GLN A 217 5.72 -17.69 4.78
N TYR A 218 6.51 -17.74 5.84
CA TYR A 218 7.28 -16.60 6.35
C TYR A 218 8.68 -17.05 6.83
N LEU A 219 9.53 -16.13 7.30
CA LEU A 219 10.83 -16.48 7.87
C LEU A 219 10.65 -17.39 9.10
N SER A 220 11.50 -18.39 9.28
CA SER A 220 11.44 -19.26 10.47
C SER A 220 11.95 -18.54 11.72
N ALA A 221 11.23 -18.73 12.83
CA ALA A 221 11.65 -18.30 14.17
C ALA A 221 12.70 -19.25 14.81
N VAL A 222 13.00 -20.38 14.17
CA VAL A 222 14.08 -21.32 14.54
C VAL A 222 15.35 -21.03 13.73
N ASP A 223 15.21 -20.72 12.44
CA ASP A 223 16.33 -20.41 11.54
C ASP A 223 15.93 -19.35 10.51
N VAL A 224 16.26 -18.09 10.80
CA VAL A 224 15.90 -16.94 9.96
C VAL A 224 16.52 -16.94 8.56
N THR A 225 17.43 -17.86 8.22
CA THR A 225 17.92 -18.04 6.85
C THR A 225 16.92 -18.78 5.96
N ARG A 226 15.96 -19.51 6.57
CA ARG A 226 14.95 -20.33 5.89
C ARG A 226 13.54 -19.77 6.07
N ARG A 227 12.65 -20.21 5.18
CA ARG A 227 11.20 -19.98 5.30
C ARG A 227 10.49 -21.25 5.74
N THR A 228 9.50 -21.08 6.59
CA THR A 228 8.63 -22.14 7.12
C THR A 228 7.17 -21.78 6.90
N THR A 229 6.27 -22.76 6.95
CA THR A 229 4.84 -22.50 6.93
C THR A 229 4.33 -22.32 8.35
N TYR A 230 3.67 -21.20 8.61
CA TYR A 230 2.93 -20.95 9.83
C TYR A 230 1.45 -21.28 9.61
N THR A 231 0.93 -22.23 10.37
CA THR A 231 -0.50 -22.54 10.43
C THR A 231 -1.13 -21.69 11.53
N SER A 232 -2.01 -20.76 11.14
CA SER A 232 -2.79 -19.92 12.05
C SER A 232 -4.19 -20.48 12.25
N GLU A 233 -4.67 -20.49 13.49
CA GLU A 233 -5.99 -20.95 13.88
C GLU A 233 -6.65 -19.96 14.86
N ILE A 234 -7.97 -19.82 14.76
CA ILE A 234 -8.80 -19.10 15.75
C ILE A 234 -9.62 -20.15 16.51
N LEU A 235 -9.50 -20.15 17.83
CA LEU A 235 -10.15 -21.11 18.73
C LEU A 235 -11.11 -20.38 19.68
N ASP A 236 -12.17 -21.06 20.14
CA ASP A 236 -13.00 -20.57 21.25
C ASP A 236 -12.15 -20.59 22.54
N GLY A 237 -12.09 -19.45 23.21
CA GLY A 237 -11.40 -19.25 24.49
C GLY A 237 -12.33 -18.81 25.62
N GLY A 238 -13.62 -19.15 25.55
CA GLY A 238 -14.65 -18.57 26.40
C GLY A 238 -14.89 -17.12 25.99
N ASP A 239 -14.68 -16.18 26.91
CA ASP A 239 -15.02 -14.76 26.72
C ASP A 239 -14.25 -14.08 25.58
N THR A 240 -13.08 -14.60 25.18
CA THR A 240 -12.23 -14.01 24.13
C THR A 240 -11.69 -15.05 23.14
N PRO A 241 -11.55 -14.71 21.84
CA PRO A 241 -10.96 -15.60 20.84
C PRO A 241 -9.48 -15.86 21.11
N ILE A 242 -9.07 -17.13 21.04
CA ILE A 242 -7.67 -17.54 21.15
C ILE A 242 -7.07 -17.64 19.74
N PHE A 243 -6.08 -16.80 19.44
CA PHE A 243 -5.29 -16.88 18.22
C PHE A 243 -4.07 -17.76 18.46
N GLN A 244 -4.08 -18.94 17.86
CA GLN A 244 -2.99 -19.92 17.89
C GLN A 244 -2.22 -19.87 16.56
N VAL A 245 -0.90 -19.92 16.60
CA VAL A 245 -0.05 -20.12 15.42
C VAL A 245 1.00 -21.19 15.71
N THR A 246 1.18 -22.13 14.79
CA THR A 246 2.17 -23.22 14.88
C THR A 246 3.04 -23.22 13.64
N ALA A 247 4.37 -23.29 13.81
CA ALA A 247 5.32 -23.37 12.71
C ALA A 247 5.60 -24.85 12.35
N GLU A 248 5.66 -25.19 11.06
CA GLU A 248 5.86 -26.58 10.61
C GLU A 248 7.22 -27.17 10.97
N ASP A 249 8.22 -26.33 11.22
CA ASP A 249 9.56 -26.67 11.70
C ASP A 249 9.72 -26.62 13.24
N GLN A 250 8.69 -26.16 13.97
CA GLN A 250 8.63 -26.23 15.44
C GLN A 250 7.26 -26.71 15.94
N PRO A 251 6.74 -27.87 15.47
CA PRO A 251 5.34 -28.28 15.69
C PRO A 251 4.97 -28.55 17.16
N GLY A 252 5.96 -28.82 18.02
CA GLY A 252 5.77 -28.95 19.47
C GLY A 252 5.55 -27.62 20.20
N ARG A 253 5.67 -26.47 19.52
CA ARG A 253 5.54 -25.14 20.12
C ARG A 253 4.44 -24.33 19.45
N LYS A 254 3.58 -23.76 20.28
CA LYS A 254 2.41 -22.99 19.86
C LYS A 254 2.55 -21.55 20.33
N PHE A 255 2.53 -20.61 19.40
CA PHE A 255 2.39 -19.19 19.70
C PHE A 255 0.91 -18.93 19.97
N VAL A 256 0.60 -18.30 21.11
CA VAL A 256 -0.80 -18.07 21.54
C VAL A 256 -0.98 -16.64 22.05
N ALA A 257 -2.05 -15.96 21.64
CA ALA A 257 -2.47 -14.66 22.17
C ALA A 257 -3.98 -14.41 22.00
N SER A 258 -4.52 -13.42 22.71
CA SER A 258 -5.89 -12.92 22.57
C SER A 258 -6.11 -11.97 21.38
N SER A 259 -5.10 -11.79 20.52
CA SER A 259 -5.23 -11.03 19.27
C SER A 259 -4.32 -11.54 18.17
N SER A 260 -4.77 -11.44 16.92
CA SER A 260 -4.01 -11.78 15.72
C SER A 260 -2.70 -11.00 15.59
N SER A 261 -2.69 -9.72 15.99
CA SER A 261 -1.46 -8.92 16.08
C SER A 261 -0.55 -9.37 17.22
N GLY A 262 -1.11 -9.76 18.37
CA GLY A 262 -0.35 -10.24 19.52
C GLY A 262 0.38 -11.56 19.26
N VAL A 263 -0.25 -12.51 18.54
CA VAL A 263 0.39 -13.79 18.22
C VAL A 263 1.50 -13.63 17.18
N TRP A 264 1.28 -12.80 16.15
CA TRP A 264 2.33 -12.51 15.16
C TRP A 264 3.45 -11.63 15.70
N LYS A 265 3.18 -10.74 16.66
CA LYS A 265 4.24 -10.02 17.38
C LYS A 265 5.21 -11.00 18.05
N LYS A 266 4.73 -12.02 18.77
CA LYS A 266 5.60 -13.02 19.42
C LYS A 266 6.54 -13.74 18.42
N ILE A 267 6.05 -14.03 17.21
CA ILE A 267 6.85 -14.65 16.14
C ILE A 267 7.91 -13.66 15.60
N LEU A 268 7.54 -12.41 15.36
CA LEU A 268 8.44 -11.37 14.86
C LEU A 268 9.51 -10.99 15.90
N ASP A 269 9.15 -10.93 17.18
CA ASP A 269 10.08 -10.67 18.28
C ASP A 269 11.19 -11.74 18.34
N GLU A 270 10.89 -13.00 18.06
CA GLU A 270 11.89 -14.08 18.01
C GLU A 270 12.77 -14.04 16.76
N ILE A 271 12.20 -13.72 15.59
CA ILE A 271 12.97 -13.47 14.36
C ILE A 271 13.94 -12.29 14.57
N ASN A 272 13.51 -11.26 15.29
CA ASN A 272 14.34 -10.11 15.66
C ASN A 272 15.49 -10.49 16.61
N VAL A 273 15.26 -11.39 17.57
CA VAL A 273 16.31 -11.89 18.48
C VAL A 273 17.41 -12.65 17.74
N GLN A 274 17.12 -13.27 16.58
CA GLN A 274 18.14 -13.87 15.71
C GLN A 274 18.92 -12.85 14.86
N GLY A 275 18.75 -11.53 15.10
CA GLY A 275 19.53 -10.49 14.44
C GLY A 275 19.04 -10.07 13.05
N VAL A 276 17.89 -10.57 12.59
CA VAL A 276 17.22 -10.07 11.37
C VAL A 276 16.21 -8.99 11.78
N PRO A 277 16.49 -7.69 11.54
CA PRO A 277 15.58 -6.62 11.91
C PRO A 277 14.34 -6.66 11.02
N SER A 278 13.26 -7.24 11.54
CA SER A 278 11.97 -7.38 10.86
C SER A 278 11.28 -6.03 10.76
N LYS A 279 11.70 -5.18 9.82
CA LYS A 279 11.09 -3.88 9.46
C LYS A 279 9.63 -4.00 8.92
N THR A 280 8.98 -5.14 9.13
CA THR A 280 7.65 -5.44 8.58
C THR A 280 6.59 -4.92 9.55
N HIS A 281 5.89 -3.85 9.17
CA HIS A 281 4.62 -3.44 9.80
C HIS A 281 3.48 -4.43 9.45
N ALA A 282 3.71 -5.72 9.67
CA ALA A 282 2.79 -6.80 9.35
C ALA A 282 1.55 -6.69 10.24
N SER A 283 0.42 -6.31 9.65
CA SER A 283 -0.85 -6.31 10.36
C SER A 283 -1.22 -7.77 10.71
N GLY A 284 -1.49 -8.09 11.97
CA GLY A 284 -1.88 -9.46 12.37
C GLY A 284 -3.04 -10.03 11.55
N PRO A 285 -4.14 -9.27 11.34
CA PRO A 285 -5.22 -9.65 10.43
C PRO A 285 -4.79 -9.86 8.95
N GLU A 286 -3.74 -9.21 8.47
CA GLU A 286 -3.17 -9.43 7.13
C GLU A 286 -2.33 -10.71 7.07
N MET A 287 -1.58 -11.02 8.14
CA MET A 287 -0.82 -12.27 8.26
C MET A 287 -1.74 -13.50 8.34
N LEU A 288 -2.93 -13.37 8.94
CA LEU A 288 -3.98 -14.41 8.94
C LEU A 288 -4.78 -14.48 7.63
N GLY A 289 -4.74 -13.45 6.77
CA GLY A 289 -5.55 -13.33 5.56
C GLY A 289 -6.93 -12.66 5.74
N LEU A 290 -7.34 -12.35 6.98
CA LEU A 290 -8.61 -11.69 7.32
C LEU A 290 -8.77 -10.28 6.70
N SER A 291 -7.64 -9.59 6.42
CA SER A 291 -7.64 -8.29 5.73
C SER A 291 -7.92 -8.36 4.22
N HIS A 292 -8.04 -9.56 3.63
CA HIS A 292 -8.33 -9.70 2.21
C HIS A 292 -9.82 -9.47 1.93
N LEU A 293 -10.16 -8.49 1.10
CA LEU A 293 -11.55 -8.06 0.87
C LEU A 293 -12.49 -9.19 0.46
N GLY A 294 -12.04 -10.18 -0.32
CA GLY A 294 -12.85 -11.35 -0.67
C GLY A 294 -13.17 -12.25 0.53
N ILE A 295 -12.23 -12.39 1.47
CA ILE A 295 -12.47 -13.12 2.73
C ILE A 295 -13.34 -12.28 3.67
N THR A 296 -13.18 -10.95 3.67
CA THR A 296 -14.05 -10.07 4.45
C THR A 296 -15.50 -10.05 3.91
N LYS A 297 -15.71 -10.10 2.58
CA LYS A 297 -17.03 -10.28 1.97
C LYS A 297 -17.62 -11.63 2.39
N TYR A 298 -16.89 -12.72 2.17
CA TYR A 298 -17.38 -14.06 2.52
C TYR A 298 -17.72 -14.21 4.01
N ILE A 299 -16.88 -13.71 4.93
CA ILE A 299 -17.17 -13.72 6.37
C ILE A 299 -18.39 -12.83 6.72
N GLN A 300 -18.58 -11.70 6.03
CA GLN A 300 -19.76 -10.85 6.22
C GLN A 300 -21.06 -11.50 5.69
N GLU A 301 -20.96 -12.49 4.81
CA GLU A 301 -22.08 -13.24 4.23
C GLU A 301 -22.43 -14.52 5.02
N LEU A 302 -21.67 -14.86 6.07
CA LEU A 302 -21.95 -16.01 6.93
C LEU A 302 -23.13 -15.76 7.91
N PRO A 303 -23.87 -16.81 8.30
CA PRO A 303 -24.87 -16.73 9.36
C PRO A 303 -24.30 -16.11 10.64
N GLY A 304 -25.01 -15.14 11.20
CA GLY A 304 -24.62 -14.43 12.42
C GLY A 304 -23.72 -13.20 12.23
N ALA A 305 -23.17 -12.95 11.03
CA ALA A 305 -22.39 -11.74 10.76
C ALA A 305 -23.18 -10.44 11.01
N GLU A 306 -24.48 -10.47 10.72
CA GLU A 306 -25.44 -9.39 10.97
C GLU A 306 -25.63 -9.04 12.47
N LYS A 307 -25.32 -9.97 13.37
CA LYS A 307 -25.54 -9.85 14.82
C LYS A 307 -24.30 -9.32 15.55
N CYS A 308 -23.19 -9.16 14.85
CA CYS A 308 -21.94 -8.63 15.38
C CYS A 308 -22.04 -7.12 15.59
N THR A 309 -22.64 -6.69 16.71
CA THR A 309 -22.99 -5.29 17.03
C THR A 309 -21.86 -4.27 16.83
N LYS A 310 -20.60 -4.66 17.08
CA LYS A 310 -19.44 -3.76 16.91
C LYS A 310 -18.90 -3.72 15.47
N TYR A 311 -19.32 -4.61 14.57
CA TYR A 311 -18.76 -4.75 13.23
C TYR A 311 -19.40 -3.79 12.23
N VAL A 312 -18.57 -2.95 11.60
CA VAL A 312 -19.02 -2.06 10.52
C VAL A 312 -19.01 -2.84 9.21
N MET A 313 -20.21 -3.23 8.75
CA MET A 313 -20.44 -3.82 7.43
C MET A 313 -19.87 -2.94 6.32
N GLN A 314 -19.17 -3.56 5.38
CA GLN A 314 -18.66 -2.90 4.18
C GLN A 314 -19.62 -3.09 3.02
N ARG A 315 -19.64 -2.11 2.10
CA ARG A 315 -20.40 -2.18 0.85
C ARG A 315 -19.48 -2.67 -0.27
N TRP A 316 -20.04 -3.48 -1.17
CA TRP A 316 -19.29 -4.11 -2.25
C TRP A 316 -19.73 -3.55 -3.61
N ILE A 317 -18.79 -3.43 -4.54
CA ILE A 317 -19.07 -3.19 -5.96
C ILE A 317 -18.76 -4.49 -6.68
N ASP A 318 -19.80 -5.22 -7.06
CA ASP A 318 -19.68 -6.42 -7.88
C ASP A 318 -19.60 -5.99 -9.35
N ASP A 319 -18.56 -6.46 -10.06
CA ASP A 319 -18.26 -6.04 -11.44
C ASP A 319 -19.28 -6.52 -12.50
N ASP A 320 -20.14 -7.49 -12.15
CA ASP A 320 -21.08 -8.14 -13.07
C ASP A 320 -22.41 -7.39 -13.29
N GLN A 321 -22.59 -6.19 -12.70
CA GLN A 321 -23.70 -5.31 -13.10
C GLN A 321 -23.26 -4.37 -14.24
N PRO A 322 -23.74 -4.57 -15.50
CA PRO A 322 -23.63 -3.53 -16.51
C PRO A 322 -24.41 -2.30 -16.01
N MET A 323 -23.82 -1.10 -16.15
CA MET A 323 -24.44 0.15 -15.70
C MET A 323 -25.81 0.36 -16.36
N GLN A 324 -26.88 0.03 -15.64
CA GLN A 324 -28.21 0.55 -15.95
C GLN A 324 -28.20 2.05 -15.61
N ILE A 325 -27.89 2.86 -16.62
CA ILE A 325 -28.10 4.29 -16.59
C ILE A 325 -29.61 4.51 -16.51
N GLN A 326 -30.14 4.62 -15.29
CA GLN A 326 -31.50 5.10 -15.10
C GLN A 326 -31.57 6.51 -15.70
N PRO A 327 -32.48 6.78 -16.65
CA PRO A 327 -32.65 8.13 -17.16
C PRO A 327 -33.08 9.05 -16.00
N PRO A 328 -32.75 10.36 -16.03
CA PRO A 328 -33.12 11.27 -14.95
C PRO A 328 -34.62 11.24 -14.69
N ILE A 329 -35.00 11.07 -13.43
CA ILE A 329 -36.39 11.17 -12.98
C ILE A 329 -36.89 12.55 -13.40
N LYS A 330 -37.85 12.58 -14.33
CA LYS A 330 -38.63 13.79 -14.58
C LYS A 330 -39.51 14.01 -13.36
N HIS A 331 -39.34 15.13 -12.67
CA HIS A 331 -40.42 15.66 -11.86
C HIS A 331 -41.53 16.08 -12.81
N GLU A 332 -42.62 15.33 -12.81
CA GLU A 332 -43.92 15.87 -13.21
C GLU A 332 -44.38 16.81 -12.10
N PRO A 333 -45.04 17.94 -12.42
CA PRO A 333 -45.64 18.79 -11.40
C PRO A 333 -46.77 18.03 -10.72
N THR A 334 -46.86 18.13 -9.39
CA THR A 334 -48.13 17.83 -8.70
C THR A 334 -49.15 18.87 -9.13
N GLU A 335 -50.24 18.43 -9.77
CA GLU A 335 -51.42 19.27 -9.94
C GLU A 335 -52.05 19.52 -8.56
N GLU A 336 -52.53 20.74 -8.34
CA GLU A 336 -53.13 21.16 -7.07
C GLU A 336 -54.64 20.94 -7.16
N ASP A 337 -55.17 19.98 -6.39
CA ASP A 337 -56.60 19.66 -6.35
C ASP A 337 -57.39 20.73 -5.55
N ASP A 338 -57.77 21.81 -6.23
CA ASP A 338 -58.73 22.82 -5.75
C ASP A 338 -60.17 22.25 -5.73
N GLU A 339 -60.52 21.43 -4.72
CA GLU A 339 -61.94 21.11 -4.41
C GLU A 339 -62.56 22.17 -3.49
N ASP A 340 -63.29 23.10 -4.12
CA ASP A 340 -64.00 24.22 -3.51
C ASP A 340 -65.24 23.74 -2.69
N ASP A 341 -65.24 23.90 -1.35
CA ASP A 341 -66.38 23.53 -0.50
C ASP A 341 -67.59 24.44 -0.74
N ASN A 342 -68.65 23.88 -1.33
CA ASN A 342 -69.91 24.59 -1.48
C ASN A 342 -71.17 23.71 -1.37
N SER A 343 -71.53 23.37 -0.11
CA SER A 343 -72.81 23.81 0.50
C SER A 343 -73.78 22.77 1.10
N LYS A 344 -74.29 23.15 2.29
CA LYS A 344 -75.60 22.87 2.92
C LYS A 344 -75.92 21.45 3.42
N ASN A 345 -75.92 21.34 4.75
CA ASN A 345 -77.17 21.14 5.50
C ASN A 345 -77.48 22.48 6.24
N ILE A 346 -78.72 22.95 6.44
CA ILE A 346 -79.95 22.32 6.99
C ILE A 346 -79.80 22.03 8.48
#